data_AF-A0A357D5Z6-F1
#
_entry.id   AF-A0A357D5Z6-F1
#
_cell.length_a   1.000
_cell.length_b   1.000
_cell.length_c   1.000
_cell.angle_alpha   90.00
_cell.angle_beta   90.00
_cell.angle_gamma   90.00
#
_symmetry.space_group_name_H-M   'P 1'
#
loop_
_entity.id
_entity.type
_entity.pdbx_description
1 polymer ?
#
loop_
_entity_poly.entity_id
_entity_poly.type
_entity_poly.pdbx_seq_one_letter_code
_entity_poly.pdbx_strand_id
1 'polypeptide(L)'
;DYFYGEVPCTRPLTAAEIRNDYELNTGKVIVEQFCGQNYLDFPGVLVANHGPFTWGRDPDAAVHHSVVLEEIAKISFFTRILDGTVGEISEELLDKHYLRKHGAGAYYGQK
;
A
#
# COMPACT_ATOMS: atom_id res chain seq x y z
N ASP A 1 -10.62 -1.23 1.25
CA ASP A 1 -11.15 -0.63 0.00
C ASP A 1 -10.06 -0.33 -1.02
N TYR A 2 -9.00 0.41 -0.67
CA TYR A 2 -7.97 0.82 -1.65
C TYR A 2 -6.77 -0.13 -1.68
N PHE A 3 -6.32 -0.61 -0.53
CA PHE A 3 -5.31 -1.66 -0.40
C PHE A 3 -6.02 -2.97 -0.08
N TYR A 4 -5.69 -4.03 -0.83
CA TYR A 4 -6.25 -5.37 -0.61
C TYR A 4 -5.43 -6.17 0.40
N GLY A 5 -5.27 -5.62 1.60
CA GLY A 5 -4.49 -6.21 2.69
C GLY A 5 -3.58 -5.18 3.37
N GLU A 6 -2.53 -5.68 4.02
CA GLU A 6 -1.49 -4.86 4.63
C GLU A 6 -0.78 -4.00 3.56
N VAL A 7 -0.47 -2.75 3.91
CA VAL A 7 0.34 -1.90 3.03
C VAL A 7 1.76 -2.47 2.97
N PRO A 8 2.27 -2.87 1.79
CA PRO A 8 3.59 -3.47 1.70
C PRO A 8 4.69 -2.50 2.14
N CYS A 9 5.68 -3.02 2.86
CA CYS A 9 6.89 -2.30 3.23
C CYS A 9 8.11 -3.04 2.68
N THR A 10 8.97 -2.36 1.95
CA THR A 10 10.18 -2.99 1.39
C THR A 10 11.13 -3.40 2.51
N ARG A 11 12.05 -4.34 2.22
CA ARG A 11 13.26 -4.46 3.04
C ARG A 11 14.07 -3.14 3.01
N PRO A 12 14.93 -2.88 4.00
CA PRO A 12 15.93 -1.82 3.90
C PRO A 12 16.87 -2.05 2.71
N LEU A 13 17.30 -0.97 2.07
CA LEU A 13 18.38 -1.04 1.09
C LEU A 13 19.68 -1.45 1.77
N THR A 14 20.48 -2.26 1.09
CA THR A 14 21.84 -2.58 1.51
C THR A 14 22.76 -1.38 1.32
N ALA A 15 23.90 -1.36 2.03
CA ALA A 15 24.90 -0.30 1.87
C ALA A 15 25.43 -0.18 0.43
N ALA A 16 25.45 -1.28 -0.34
CA ALA A 16 25.86 -1.25 -1.75
C ALA A 16 24.79 -0.61 -2.65
N GLU A 17 23.52 -0.94 -2.42
CA GLU A 17 22.37 -0.34 -3.12
C GLU A 17 22.21 1.15 -2.81
N ILE A 18 22.59 1.59 -1.60
CA ILE A 18 22.59 3.01 -1.24
C ILE A 18 23.72 3.77 -1.93
N ARG A 19 24.92 3.18 -2.00
CA ARG A 19 26.10 3.87 -2.56
C ARG A 19 26.09 3.98 -4.09
N ASN A 20 25.34 3.13 -4.78
CA ASN A 20 25.34 3.05 -6.25
C ASN A 20 23.90 3.14 -6.73
N ASP A 21 23.62 3.99 -7.72
CA ASP A 21 22.30 4.12 -8.38
C ASP A 21 21.11 4.06 -7.40
N TYR A 22 21.13 4.90 -6.37
CA TYR A 22 20.21 4.85 -5.22
C TYR A 22 18.74 4.83 -5.63
N GLU A 23 18.32 5.71 -6.54
CA GLU A 23 16.94 5.80 -7.03
C GLU A 23 16.53 4.56 -7.82
N LEU A 24 17.44 4.04 -8.66
CA LEU A 24 17.20 2.82 -9.43
C LEU A 24 17.07 1.62 -8.49
N ASN A 25 17.95 1.50 -7.50
CA ASN A 25 17.90 0.40 -6.54
C ASN A 25 16.69 0.51 -5.60
N THR A 26 16.25 1.73 -5.28
CA THR A 26 14.96 1.97 -4.61
C THR A 26 13.80 1.41 -5.45
N GLY A 27 13.79 1.68 -6.76
CA GLY A 27 12.82 1.07 -7.68
C GLY A 27 12.90 -0.46 -7.73
N LYS A 28 14.11 -1.03 -7.72
CA LYS A 28 14.30 -2.50 -7.72
C LYS A 28 13.78 -3.16 -6.45
N VAL A 29 14.01 -2.59 -5.27
CA VAL A 29 13.48 -3.17 -4.02
C VAL A 29 11.96 -3.04 -3.91
N ILE A 30 11.38 -2.00 -4.52
CA ILE A 30 9.92 -1.92 -4.69
C ILE A 30 9.44 -3.07 -5.57
N VAL A 31 10.04 -3.28 -6.75
CA VAL A 31 9.65 -4.39 -7.64
C VAL A 31 9.82 -5.76 -6.97
N GLU A 32 10.92 -5.94 -6.23
CA GLU A 32 11.19 -7.14 -5.43
C GLU A 32 10.06 -7.41 -4.41
N GLN A 33 9.57 -6.39 -3.72
CA GLN A 33 8.50 -6.51 -2.73
C GLN A 33 7.18 -7.04 -3.33
N PHE A 34 6.93 -6.78 -4.61
CA PHE A 34 5.72 -7.22 -5.31
C PHE A 34 5.90 -8.52 -6.11
N CYS A 35 7.06 -9.19 -6.02
CA CYS A 35 7.23 -10.50 -6.65
C CYS A 35 6.20 -11.51 -6.10
N GLY A 36 5.26 -11.93 -6.95
CA GLY A 36 4.18 -12.85 -6.57
C GLY A 36 2.89 -12.17 -6.07
N GLN A 37 2.82 -10.84 -6.11
CA GLN A 37 1.62 -10.06 -5.79
C GLN A 37 1.30 -9.11 -6.95
N ASN A 38 0.01 -8.76 -7.12
CA ASN A 38 -0.40 -7.78 -8.11
C ASN A 38 -0.31 -6.37 -7.51
N TYR A 39 0.63 -5.56 -7.99
CA TYR A 39 0.82 -4.18 -7.52
C TYR A 39 -0.41 -3.27 -7.76
N LEU A 40 -1.34 -3.68 -8.63
CA LEU A 40 -2.61 -2.95 -8.82
C LEU A 40 -3.57 -3.11 -7.65
N ASP A 41 -3.42 -4.17 -6.84
CA ASP A 41 -4.25 -4.42 -5.66
C ASP A 41 -3.79 -3.61 -4.44
N PHE A 42 -2.59 -3.02 -4.55
CA PHE A 42 -1.95 -2.21 -3.52
C PHE A 42 -1.41 -0.93 -4.17
N PRO A 43 -2.20 0.16 -4.25
CA PRO A 43 -1.82 1.39 -4.96
C PRO A 43 -0.76 2.25 -4.23
N GLY A 44 0.15 1.60 -3.51
CA GLY A 44 1.28 2.21 -2.84
C GLY A 44 2.11 1.23 -2.01
N VAL A 45 3.27 1.70 -1.57
CA VAL A 45 4.27 0.97 -0.79
C VAL A 45 5.01 1.91 0.13
N LEU A 46 5.45 1.41 1.27
CA LEU A 46 6.41 2.10 2.14
C LEU A 46 7.83 1.61 1.80
N VAL A 47 8.73 2.54 1.46
CA VAL A 47 10.15 2.20 1.38
C VAL A 47 10.76 2.34 2.77
N ALA A 48 11.30 1.24 3.30
CA ALA A 48 11.86 1.22 4.65
C ALA A 48 12.93 2.30 4.85
N ASN A 49 12.82 3.03 5.96
CA ASN A 49 13.69 4.16 6.31
C ASN A 49 13.69 5.32 5.31
N HIS A 50 12.64 5.44 4.50
CA HIS A 50 12.51 6.50 3.52
C HIS A 50 11.11 7.14 3.57
N GLY A 51 10.13 6.59 2.85
CA GLY A 51 8.80 7.19 2.76
C GLY A 51 7.86 6.45 1.81
N PRO A 52 6.62 6.96 1.68
CA PRO A 52 5.60 6.36 0.83
C PRO A 52 5.84 6.63 -0.66
N PHE A 53 5.51 5.65 -1.49
CA PHE A 53 5.33 5.79 -2.93
C PHE A 53 3.94 5.29 -3.30
N THR A 54 3.19 6.06 -4.10
CA THR A 54 1.86 5.66 -4.57
C THR A 54 1.75 5.79 -6.07
N TRP A 55 0.82 5.04 -6.65
CA TRP A 55 0.55 5.03 -8.09
C TRP A 55 -0.94 4.99 -8.36
N GLY A 56 -1.34 5.36 -9.57
CA GLY A 56 -2.72 5.33 -10.02
C GLY A 56 -2.76 5.27 -11.53
N ARG A 57 -3.95 5.04 -12.08
CA ARG A 57 -4.18 5.04 -13.54
C ARG A 57 -3.88 6.39 -14.22
N ASP A 58 -3.92 7.46 -13.42
CA ASP A 58 -3.67 8.84 -13.80
C ASP A 58 -3.07 9.60 -12.59
N PRO A 59 -2.48 10.80 -12.79
CA PRO A 59 -1.86 11.54 -11.69
C PRO A 59 -2.82 11.91 -10.55
N ASP A 60 -4.08 12.20 -10.84
CA ASP A 60 -5.09 12.54 -9.82
C ASP A 60 -5.38 11.34 -8.91
N ALA A 61 -5.56 10.16 -9.51
CA ALA A 61 -5.71 8.91 -8.77
C ALA A 61 -4.47 8.58 -7.93
N ALA A 62 -3.26 8.83 -8.43
CA ALA A 62 -2.03 8.61 -7.67
C ALA A 62 -1.95 9.51 -6.42
N VAL A 63 -2.36 10.77 -6.54
CA VAL A 63 -2.45 11.73 -5.41
C VAL A 63 -3.55 11.31 -4.44
N HIS A 64 -4.71 10.89 -4.93
CA HIS A 64 -5.78 10.36 -4.09
C HIS A 64 -5.30 9.18 -3.26
N HIS A 65 -4.55 8.25 -3.86
CA HIS A 65 -3.94 7.14 -3.14
C HIS A 65 -2.90 7.59 -2.10
N SER A 66 -2.13 8.66 -2.34
CA SER A 66 -1.23 9.25 -1.33
C SER A 66 -1.99 9.73 -0.10
N VAL A 67 -3.12 10.43 -0.31
CA VAL A 67 -3.97 10.93 0.79
C VAL A 67 -4.57 9.78 1.57
N VAL A 68 -5.08 8.76 0.87
CA VAL A 68 -5.60 7.55 1.53
C VAL A 68 -4.53 6.86 2.37
N LEU A 69 -3.31 6.70 1.84
CA LEU A 69 -2.20 6.06 2.55
C LEU A 69 -1.83 6.82 3.83
N GLU A 70 -1.77 8.14 3.79
CA GLU A 70 -1.51 8.97 4.98
C GLU A 70 -2.60 8.80 6.04
N GLU A 71 -3.87 8.85 5.65
CA GLU A 71 -4.99 8.72 6.60
C GLU A 71 -5.03 7.34 7.26
N ILE A 72 -4.83 6.26 6.51
CA ILE A 72 -4.80 4.91 7.11
C ILE A 72 -3.55 4.70 7.99
N ALA A 73 -2.42 5.30 7.65
CA ALA A 73 -1.21 5.26 8.48
C ALA A 73 -1.44 5.96 9.82
N LYS A 74 -2.05 7.16 9.78
CA LYS A 74 -2.42 7.92 10.98
C LYS A 74 -3.42 7.18 11.86
N ILE A 75 -4.47 6.62 11.27
CA ILE A 75 -5.46 5.81 12.00
C ILE A 75 -4.78 4.60 12.63
N SER A 76 -3.97 3.87 11.87
CA SER A 76 -3.23 2.69 12.36
C SER A 76 -2.33 3.04 13.55
N PHE A 77 -1.58 4.14 13.45
CA PHE A 77 -0.73 4.64 14.53
C PHE A 77 -1.52 4.91 15.81
N PHE A 78 -2.64 5.64 15.72
CA PHE A 78 -3.49 5.90 16.88
C PHE A 78 -4.14 4.63 17.43
N THR A 79 -4.60 3.72 16.57
CA THR A 79 -5.14 2.42 16.99
C THR A 79 -4.11 1.65 17.81
N ARG A 80 -2.85 1.60 17.37
CA ARG A 80 -1.78 0.90 18.10
C ARG A 80 -1.42 1.56 19.43
N ILE A 81 -1.47 2.90 19.50
CA ILE A 81 -1.28 3.63 20.77
C ILE A 81 -2.40 3.32 21.76
N LEU A 82 -3.64 3.27 21.28
CA LEU A 82 -4.81 3.03 22.12
C LEU A 82 -4.90 1.57 22.57
N ASP A 83 -4.61 0.64 21.68
CA ASP A 83 -4.59 -0.79 21.94
C ASP A 83 -3.57 -1.50 21.03
N GLY A 84 -2.45 -1.92 21.62
CA GLY A 84 -1.39 -2.62 20.91
C GLY A 84 -1.75 -4.05 20.49
N THR A 85 -2.86 -4.59 20.99
CA THR A 85 -3.27 -5.99 20.76
C THR A 85 -4.24 -6.16 19.59
N VAL A 86 -4.71 -5.05 19.00
CA VAL A 86 -5.63 -5.08 17.86
C VAL A 86 -5.04 -5.95 16.74
N GLY A 87 -5.85 -6.85 16.18
CA GLY A 87 -5.45 -7.69 15.07
C GLY A 87 -5.68 -7.03 13.71
N GLU A 88 -5.54 -7.82 12.67
CA GLU A 88 -6.01 -7.47 11.33
C GLU A 88 -7.54 -7.52 11.26
N ILE A 89 -8.09 -6.87 10.23
CA ILE A 89 -9.50 -7.05 9.87
C ILE A 89 -9.73 -8.49 9.39
N SER A 90 -10.94 -9.03 9.55
CA SER A 90 -11.26 -10.34 8.98
C SER A 90 -11.16 -10.34 7.45
N GLU A 91 -10.67 -11.45 6.90
CA GLU A 91 -10.55 -11.66 5.45
C GLU A 91 -11.90 -11.45 4.73
N GLU A 92 -12.98 -12.00 5.28
CA GLU A 92 -14.33 -11.85 4.72
C GLU A 92 -14.75 -10.38 4.61
N LEU A 93 -14.42 -9.55 5.60
CA LEU A 93 -14.76 -8.14 5.58
C LEU A 93 -13.85 -7.37 4.63
N LEU A 94 -12.55 -7.70 4.58
CA LEU A 94 -11.60 -7.14 3.62
C LEU A 94 -12.06 -7.39 2.18
N ASP A 95 -12.38 -8.63 1.85
CA ASP A 95 -12.87 -9.07 0.55
C ASP A 95 -14.11 -8.28 0.14
N LYS A 96 -15.12 -8.24 1.02
CA LYS A 96 -16.36 -7.49 0.77
C LYS A 96 -16.07 -6.01 0.47
N HIS A 97 -15.17 -5.39 1.22
CA HIS A 97 -14.84 -3.98 1.09
C HIS A 97 -14.06 -3.63 -0.18
N TYR A 98 -13.15 -4.52 -0.60
CA TYR A 98 -12.34 -4.35 -1.79
C TYR A 98 -13.12 -4.73 -3.06
N LEU A 99 -13.69 -5.93 -3.11
CA LEU A 99 -14.33 -6.49 -4.30
C LEU A 99 -15.62 -5.77 -4.70
N ARG A 100 -16.32 -5.09 -3.77
CA ARG A 100 -17.49 -4.26 -4.11
C ARG A 100 -17.16 -3.07 -5.04
N LYS A 101 -15.88 -2.65 -5.09
CA LYS A 101 -15.37 -1.56 -5.92
C LYS A 101 -14.53 -2.04 -7.10
N HIS A 102 -13.74 -3.09 -6.91
CA HIS A 102 -12.70 -3.51 -7.87
C HIS A 102 -12.93 -4.91 -8.47
N GLY A 103 -13.88 -5.70 -7.94
CA GLY A 103 -14.17 -7.04 -8.42
C GLY A 103 -15.00 -7.05 -9.71
N ALA A 104 -15.08 -8.23 -10.36
CA ALA A 104 -15.85 -8.42 -11.60
C ALA A 104 -17.35 -8.06 -11.47
N GLY A 105 -17.89 -8.09 -10.24
CA GLY A 105 -19.25 -7.68 -9.89
C GLY A 105 -19.33 -6.36 -9.12
N ALA A 106 -18.35 -5.45 -9.30
CA ALA A 106 -18.33 -4.17 -8.60
C ALA A 106 -19.65 -3.40 -8.81
N TYR A 107 -20.20 -2.86 -7.71
CA TYR A 107 -21.51 -2.18 -7.69
C TYR A 107 -21.46 -0.84 -6.96
N TYR A 108 -20.39 -0.55 -6.22
CA TYR A 108 -20.25 0.68 -5.46
C TYR A 108 -19.64 1.79 -6.32
N GLY A 109 -20.29 2.95 -6.42
CA GLY A 109 -19.84 4.09 -7.24
C GLY A 109 -20.27 4.04 -8.71
N GLN A 110 -21.12 3.08 -9.09
CA GLN A 110 -21.81 3.10 -10.37
C GLN A 110 -22.97 4.12 -10.31
N LYS A 111 -23.02 5.02 -11.30
CA LYS A 111 -24.17 5.89 -11.56
C LYS A 111 -25.20 5.13 -12.39
#